data_AF-A0A6N6LFW8-F1
#
_entry.id   AF-A0A6N6LFW8-F1
#
_cell.length_a   1.000
_cell.length_b   1.000
_cell.length_c   1.000
_cell.angle_alpha   90.00
_cell.angle_beta   90.00
_cell.angle_gamma   90.00
#
_symmetry.space_group_name_H-M   'P 1'
#
loop_
_entity.id
_entity.type
_entity.pdbx_description
1 polymer ?
#
loop_
_entity_poly.entity_id
_entity_poly.type
_entity_poly.pdbx_seq_one_letter_code
_entity_poly.pdbx_strand_id
1 'polypeptide(L)'
;MLLAMLSGCEELGIPDPAKEAARTQAEGEAIGSACRHAGRALEDCYTLNPKASKADIFSGWRNMNDYMIENKIDIVPPTLADAAAHAKPTDPPADAASDHADDAPVSRPRPPGRP
;
A
#
# COMPACT_ATOMS: atom_id res chain seq x y z
N MET A 1 34.67 1.07 -30.76
CA MET A 1 35.09 1.73 -29.49
C MET A 1 34.73 3.22 -29.56
N LEU A 2 33.45 3.54 -29.77
CA LEU A 2 32.89 4.91 -29.82
C LEU A 2 31.64 5.07 -28.92
N LEU A 3 31.17 4.00 -28.26
CA LEU A 3 29.98 4.04 -27.39
C LEU A 3 30.28 4.58 -25.98
N ALA A 4 31.55 4.75 -25.60
CA ALA A 4 31.94 5.20 -24.26
C ALA A 4 31.83 6.73 -24.06
N MET A 5 31.58 7.50 -25.13
CA MET A 5 31.51 8.97 -25.06
C MET A 5 30.10 9.52 -24.79
N LEU A 6 29.07 8.66 -24.69
CA LEU A 6 27.69 9.10 -24.44
C LEU A 6 27.25 8.98 -22.97
N SER A 7 28.02 8.31 -22.10
CA SER A 7 27.71 8.21 -20.66
C SER A 7 28.25 9.40 -19.84
N GLY A 8 28.90 10.38 -20.48
CA GLY A 8 29.58 11.49 -19.79
C GLY A 8 28.76 12.77 -19.58
N CYS A 9 27.61 12.94 -20.24
CA CYS A 9 26.80 14.17 -20.10
C CYS A 9 25.93 14.22 -18.84
N GLU A 10 25.76 13.08 -18.13
CA GLU A 10 24.89 12.99 -16.96
C GLU A 10 25.59 13.33 -15.63
N GLU A 11 26.92 13.44 -15.64
CA GLU A 11 27.75 13.73 -14.46
C GLU A 11 28.11 15.22 -14.37
N LEU A 12 27.34 16.10 -15.01
CA LEU A 12 27.47 17.55 -14.88
C LEU A 12 26.79 18.11 -13.63
N GLY A 13 26.16 17.24 -12.81
CA GLY A 13 25.50 17.64 -11.56
C GLY A 13 24.28 18.55 -11.77
N ILE A 14 23.82 18.71 -13.01
CA ILE A 14 22.63 19.50 -13.35
C ILE A 14 21.41 18.61 -13.11
N PRO A 15 20.42 19.04 -12.31
CA PRO A 15 19.21 18.26 -12.09
C PRO A 15 18.45 18.09 -13.42
N ASP A 16 18.27 16.84 -13.84
CA ASP A 16 17.43 16.48 -14.98
C ASP A 16 16.02 16.13 -14.47
N PRO A 17 15.02 17.00 -14.69
CA PRO A 17 13.66 16.76 -14.22
C PRO A 17 13.03 15.50 -14.84
N ALA A 18 13.43 15.09 -16.04
CA ALA A 18 12.92 13.87 -16.66
C ALA A 18 13.43 12.63 -15.92
N LYS A 19 14.72 12.62 -15.55
CA LYS A 19 15.33 11.55 -14.74
C LYS A 19 14.72 11.48 -13.35
N GLU A 20 14.42 12.61 -12.72
CA GLU A 20 13.78 12.62 -11.41
C GLU A 20 12.33 12.12 -11.45
N ALA A 21 11.59 12.48 -12.50
CA ALA A 21 10.25 11.96 -12.72
C ALA A 21 10.27 10.44 -12.95
N ALA A 22 11.17 9.95 -13.79
CA ALA A 22 11.35 8.51 -14.03
C ALA A 22 11.74 7.75 -12.75
N ARG A 23 12.64 8.32 -11.93
CA ARG A 23 12.99 7.77 -10.62
C ARG A 23 11.76 7.70 -9.72
N THR A 24 10.98 8.77 -9.63
CA THR A 24 9.79 8.82 -8.76
C THR A 24 8.73 7.80 -9.20
N GLN A 25 8.53 7.63 -10.51
CA GLN A 25 7.65 6.59 -11.04
C GLN A 25 8.15 5.19 -10.68
N ALA A 26 9.45 4.92 -10.90
CA ALA A 26 10.06 3.64 -10.58
C ALA A 26 9.96 3.30 -9.09
N GLU A 27 10.11 4.30 -8.20
CA GLU A 27 9.89 4.12 -6.76
C GLU A 27 8.43 3.76 -6.44
N GLY A 28 7.46 4.41 -7.09
CA GLY A 28 6.05 4.08 -6.93
C GLY A 28 5.75 2.63 -7.35
N GLU A 29 6.25 2.20 -8.50
CA GLU A 29 6.11 0.83 -8.99
C GLU A 29 6.81 -0.19 -8.07
N ALA A 30 7.99 0.14 -7.54
CA ALA A 30 8.71 -0.70 -6.59
C ALA A 30 7.91 -0.88 -5.28
N ILE A 31 7.36 0.21 -4.74
CA ILE A 31 6.50 0.19 -3.54
C ILE A 31 5.28 -0.71 -3.78
N GLY A 32 4.58 -0.52 -4.89
CA GLY A 32 3.40 -1.32 -5.24
C GLY A 32 3.70 -2.80 -5.39
N SER A 33 4.82 -3.11 -6.04
CA SER A 33 5.32 -4.47 -6.20
C SER A 33 5.63 -5.13 -4.85
N ALA A 34 6.38 -4.44 -3.99
CA ALA A 34 6.70 -4.93 -2.65
C ALA A 34 5.43 -5.16 -1.81
N CYS A 35 4.48 -4.23 -1.90
CA CYS A 35 3.18 -4.33 -1.26
C CYS A 35 2.41 -5.59 -1.65
N ARG A 36 2.42 -5.93 -2.94
CA ARG A 36 1.77 -7.15 -3.42
C ARG A 36 2.47 -8.40 -2.92
N HIS A 37 3.79 -8.44 -3.01
CA HIS A 37 4.58 -9.56 -2.50
C HIS A 37 4.38 -9.77 -1.00
N ALA A 38 4.14 -8.68 -0.26
CA ALA A 38 3.79 -8.71 1.15
C ALA A 38 2.34 -9.09 1.47
N GLY A 39 1.48 -9.29 0.45
CA GLY A 39 0.07 -9.64 0.63
C GLY A 39 -0.77 -8.53 1.24
N ARG A 40 -0.33 -7.28 1.17
CA ARG A 40 -1.06 -6.13 1.73
C ARG A 40 -2.19 -5.70 0.80
N ALA A 41 -3.26 -5.17 1.37
CA ALA A 41 -4.31 -4.52 0.60
C ALA A 41 -3.77 -3.23 -0.04
N LEU A 42 -4.27 -2.90 -1.24
CA LEU A 42 -3.81 -1.73 -1.99
C LEU A 42 -4.10 -0.41 -1.25
N GLU A 43 -5.23 -0.33 -0.53
CA GLU A 43 -5.59 0.83 0.27
C GLU A 43 -4.62 1.07 1.45
N ASP A 44 -4.10 0.00 2.06
CA ASP A 44 -3.06 0.10 3.10
C ASP A 44 -1.78 0.65 2.49
N CYS A 45 -1.42 0.22 1.28
CA CYS A 45 -0.23 0.67 0.58
C CYS A 45 -0.27 2.17 0.25
N TYR A 46 -1.44 2.70 -0.11
CA TYR A 46 -1.62 4.14 -0.28
C TYR A 46 -1.49 4.90 1.03
N THR A 47 -2.02 4.34 2.13
CA THR A 47 -1.96 4.95 3.46
C THR A 47 -0.51 4.99 3.98
N LEU A 48 0.27 3.94 3.76
CA LEU A 48 1.66 3.85 4.17
C LEU A 48 2.60 4.71 3.30
N ASN A 49 2.22 5.02 2.06
CA ASN A 49 3.08 5.72 1.10
C ASN A 49 2.41 6.97 0.51
N PRO A 50 2.04 7.98 1.33
CA PRO A 50 1.27 9.14 0.89
C PRO A 50 2.02 10.06 -0.08
N LYS A 51 3.35 9.91 -0.18
CA LYS A 51 4.21 10.71 -1.09
C LYS A 51 4.36 10.08 -2.47
N ALA A 52 4.01 8.81 -2.62
CA ALA A 52 4.13 8.11 -3.89
C ALA A 52 2.84 8.25 -4.70
N SER A 53 2.97 8.26 -6.02
CA SER A 53 1.84 8.28 -6.95
C SER A 53 1.01 7.01 -6.78
N LYS A 54 -0.29 7.16 -6.51
CA LYS A 54 -1.22 6.02 -6.43
C LYS A 54 -1.26 5.22 -7.75
N ALA A 55 -1.11 5.91 -8.89
CA ALA A 55 -1.10 5.27 -10.20
C ALA A 55 0.13 4.34 -10.35
N ASP A 56 1.29 4.80 -9.91
CA ASP A 56 2.55 4.05 -10.04
C ASP A 56 2.57 2.85 -9.07
N ILE A 57 2.07 3.05 -7.84
CA ILE A 57 1.84 1.97 -6.88
C ILE A 57 0.91 0.91 -7.49
N PHE A 58 -0.21 1.31 -8.09
CA PHE A 58 -1.13 0.35 -8.70
C PHE A 58 -0.51 -0.37 -9.89
N SER A 59 0.27 0.34 -10.72
CA SER A 59 1.02 -0.24 -11.84
C SER A 59 1.95 -1.36 -11.35
N GLY A 60 2.79 -1.06 -10.37
CA GLY A 60 3.69 -2.05 -9.76
C GLY A 60 2.97 -3.21 -9.10
N TRP A 61 1.87 -2.92 -8.38
CA TRP A 61 1.07 -3.96 -7.72
C TRP A 61 0.48 -4.97 -8.71
N ARG A 62 -0.06 -4.49 -9.85
CA ARG A 62 -0.60 -5.37 -10.91
C ARG A 62 0.50 -6.20 -11.56
N ASN A 63 1.61 -5.57 -11.93
CA ASN A 63 2.74 -6.27 -12.55
C ASN A 63 3.26 -7.38 -11.64
N MET A 64 3.39 -7.10 -10.33
CA MET A 64 3.80 -8.12 -9.36
C MET A 64 2.71 -9.18 -9.10
N ASN A 65 1.42 -8.82 -9.13
CA ASN A 65 0.33 -9.80 -9.04
C ASN A 65 0.42 -10.82 -10.16
N ASP A 66 0.55 -10.33 -11.40
CA ASP A 66 0.60 -11.17 -12.58
C ASP A 66 1.85 -12.05 -12.54
N TYR A 67 3.00 -11.46 -12.19
CA TYR A 67 4.25 -12.21 -11.99
C TYR A 67 4.13 -13.31 -10.92
N MET A 68 3.56 -13.01 -9.75
CA MET A 68 3.39 -14.01 -8.70
C MET A 68 2.43 -15.13 -9.10
N ILE A 69 1.36 -14.83 -9.83
CA ILE A 69 0.40 -15.83 -10.34
C ILE A 69 1.09 -16.74 -11.36
N GLU A 70 1.78 -16.15 -12.33
CA GLU A 70 2.49 -16.90 -13.39
C GLU A 70 3.57 -17.81 -12.81
N ASN A 71 4.28 -17.35 -11.77
CA ASN A 71 5.42 -18.04 -11.19
C ASN A 71 5.10 -18.79 -9.89
N LYS A 72 3.85 -18.79 -9.42
CA LYS A 72 3.39 -19.43 -8.17
C LYS A 72 4.23 -19.00 -6.96
N ILE A 73 4.48 -17.70 -6.85
CA ILE A 73 5.25 -17.14 -5.75
C ILE A 73 4.29 -16.87 -4.59
N ASP A 74 4.64 -17.39 -3.42
CA ASP A 74 3.88 -17.18 -2.20
C ASP A 74 4.07 -15.76 -1.65
N ILE A 75 3.07 -15.30 -0.90
CA ILE A 75 3.17 -14.04 -0.15
C ILE A 75 4.18 -14.20 0.99
N VAL A 76 4.97 -13.15 1.22
CA VAL A 76 5.87 -13.06 2.37
C VAL A 76 5.34 -12.01 3.35
N PRO A 77 4.69 -12.42 4.46
CA PRO A 77 4.11 -11.47 5.40
C PRO A 77 5.16 -10.49 5.97
N PRO A 78 4.81 -9.21 6.12
CA PRO A 78 5.68 -8.23 6.78
C PRO A 78 6.00 -8.65 8.21
N THR A 79 7.27 -8.52 8.60
CA THR A 79 7.74 -8.79 9.97
C THR A 79 7.83 -7.54 10.83
N LEU A 80 7.88 -6.36 10.22
CA LEU A 80 7.87 -5.08 10.92
C LEU A 80 6.43 -4.69 11.24
N ALA A 81 6.18 -4.32 12.50
CA ALA A 81 4.88 -3.76 12.90
C ALA A 81 4.65 -2.43 12.18
N ASP A 82 3.46 -2.26 11.60
CA ASP A 82 3.10 -1.00 10.96
C ASP A 82 3.02 0.09 12.02
N ALA A 83 3.81 1.16 11.86
CA ALA A 83 3.86 2.27 12.83
C ALA A 83 2.48 2.94 13.07
N ALA A 84 1.51 2.75 12.16
CA ALA A 84 0.14 3.20 12.31
C ALA A 84 -0.68 2.39 13.34
N ALA A 85 -0.26 1.18 13.71
CA ALA A 85 -0.96 0.32 14.67
C ALA A 85 -0.75 0.72 16.15
N HIS A 86 0.05 1.75 16.42
CA HIS A 86 0.37 2.20 17.79
C HIS A 86 -0.43 3.41 18.28
N ALA A 87 -1.44 3.88 17.56
CA ALA A 87 -2.45 4.77 18.14
C ALA A 87 -3.49 3.93 18.90
N LYS A 88 -3.09 3.40 20.07
CA LYS A 88 -4.06 2.86 21.04
C LYS A 88 -5.02 4.00 21.43
N PRO A 89 -6.35 3.83 21.35
CA PRO A 89 -7.26 4.75 22.00
C PRO A 89 -6.89 4.80 23.48
N THR A 90 -6.53 5.97 23.99
CA THR A 90 -6.52 6.21 25.43
C THR A 90 -7.97 6.16 25.88
N ASP A 91 -8.37 5.07 26.54
CA ASP A 91 -9.65 5.01 27.24
C ASP A 91 -9.73 6.20 28.21
N PRO A 92 -10.77 7.05 28.15
CA PRO A 92 -11.02 8.00 29.22
C PRO A 92 -11.45 7.22 30.48
N PRO A 93 -11.08 7.68 31.68
CA PRO A 93 -11.41 6.97 32.91
C PRO A 93 -12.92 6.86 33.09
N ALA A 94 -13.36 5.66 33.48
CA ALA A 94 -14.71 5.39 33.94
C ALA A 94 -15.05 6.27 35.15
N ASP A 95 -16.23 6.92 35.11
CA ASP A 95 -17.18 7.00 36.23
C ASP A 95 -18.37 7.90 35.85
N ALA A 96 -19.49 7.26 35.49
CA ALA A 96 -20.84 7.70 35.85
C ALA A 96 -21.82 6.59 35.45
N ALA A 97 -22.21 5.79 36.44
CA ALA A 97 -23.32 4.87 36.34
C ALA A 97 -24.64 5.64 36.11
N SER A 98 -25.44 5.16 35.16
CA SER A 98 -26.89 5.23 35.24
C SER A 98 -27.46 4.05 34.47
N ASP A 99 -28.06 3.14 35.23
CA ASP A 99 -28.85 2.01 34.79
C ASP A 99 -29.86 2.38 33.71
N HIS A 100 -30.00 1.54 32.67
CA HIS A 100 -31.29 1.04 32.22
C HIS A 100 -31.08 -0.27 31.44
N ALA A 101 -31.78 -1.31 31.89
CA ALA A 101 -31.82 -2.65 31.34
C ALA A 101 -32.73 -2.76 30.10
N ASP A 102 -32.51 -3.86 29.38
CA ASP A 102 -33.34 -4.49 28.32
C ASP A 102 -33.41 -3.73 26.98
N ASP A 103 -33.16 -4.32 25.79
CA ASP A 103 -33.61 -5.62 25.30
C ASP A 103 -32.79 -6.09 24.05
N ALA A 104 -33.00 -7.35 23.65
CA ALA A 104 -32.22 -8.18 22.71
C ALA A 104 -32.28 -7.76 21.20
N PRO A 105 -31.52 -8.43 20.28
CA PRO A 105 -31.13 -7.89 18.98
C PRO A 105 -32.19 -8.09 17.88
N VAL A 106 -32.56 -7.01 17.18
CA VAL A 106 -33.32 -7.10 15.92
C VAL A 106 -32.38 -7.53 14.78
N SER A 107 -32.41 -8.82 14.48
CA SER A 107 -31.91 -9.41 13.25
C SER A 107 -32.59 -8.76 12.04
N ARG A 108 -31.80 -8.18 11.12
CA ARG A 108 -32.31 -7.72 9.82
C ARG A 108 -32.48 -8.92 8.87
N PRO A 109 -33.60 -9.06 8.13
CA PRO A 109 -33.77 -10.15 7.17
C PRO A 109 -32.81 -10.02 5.99
N ARG A 110 -32.27 -11.16 5.52
CA ARG A 110 -31.49 -11.26 4.27
C ARG A 110 -32.42 -11.10 3.06
N PRO A 111 -32.08 -10.30 2.03
CA PRO A 111 -32.91 -10.17 0.83
C PRO A 111 -32.92 -11.48 0.01
N PRO A 112 -34.02 -11.79 -0.70
CA PRO A 112 -34.16 -13.03 -1.46
C PRO A 112 -33.17 -13.10 -2.61
N GLY A 113 -32.55 -14.27 -2.77
CA GLY A 113 -31.70 -14.60 -3.92
C GLY A 113 -32.48 -14.47 -5.23
N ARG A 114 -31.82 -13.86 -6.22
CA ARG A 114 -32.31 -13.75 -7.60
C ARG A 114 -32.05 -15.11 -8.31
N PRO A 115 -32.94 -15.56 -9.22
CA PRO A 115 -32.87 -16.88 -9.85
C PRO A 115 -31.57 -17.13 -10.64
#